data_AF-A0A976HB09-F1
#
_entry.id   AF-A0A976HB09-F1
#
_cell.length_a   1.000
_cell.length_b   1.000
_cell.length_c   1.000
_cell.angle_alpha   90.00
_cell.angle_beta   90.00
_cell.angle_gamma   90.00
#
_symmetry.space_group_name_H-M   'P 1'
#
loop_
_entity.id
_entity.type
_entity.pdbx_description
1 polymer ?
#
loop_
_entity_poly.entity_id
_entity_poly.type
_entity_poly.pdbx_seq_one_letter_code
_entity_poly.pdbx_strand_id
1 'polypeptide(L)'
;MAYRDLKSKQLLQIKTLGELKAAGYQPRTIKQELRDNLIVKLRNKESVFPGIWGYEETVIPEIERAILSMHHINLLGLRGQAKTRIARLMVNLLDEYIPVVAGSELNDDPMQPLSRNTRDLVAERADQTPVAWMHRDDRYAEKLATPDVSVADLIGDVDPIKAATLKLPYSDERVLHFGLIPRSHRCIFVINELPDLQARIQVSLFNILQEGDIQIRGFKLRLPLDIQFVFTANPEDYTNRGSIVTPLKDRIDSQIVTHYPKTLETAKKITQQEAVVKTEQKGMIKTNEIIKDLIEQIAFEARESEYVDSKSGVSARLTIAAYENLLSSAERRALLNSERETYVRLSDLYGAVPAICGKVELVYEGEVEGPVIVAQSLIGKAVRTQFLNYFPDPETLKKKKSGRNPFQKVQDWFGENNEMDIFNDLTNREYEARLKAIDGLDDLVDSFHASMGREEKLFMMEFALHGMAEYSLIGKQALDRGLHFNDLLSSMFSGPDAEDDDDDVF
;
A
#
# COMPACT_ATOMS: atom_id res chain seq x y z
N MET A 1 -43.12 10.05 -9.95
CA MET A 1 -41.65 10.14 -9.80
C MET A 1 -41.11 8.75 -10.05
N ALA A 2 -40.06 8.59 -10.85
CA ALA A 2 -39.45 7.27 -11.01
C ALA A 2 -38.63 6.96 -9.76
N TYR A 3 -38.60 5.69 -9.34
CA TYR A 3 -37.81 5.20 -8.21
C TYR A 3 -36.38 5.77 -8.18
N ARG A 4 -35.73 5.86 -9.35
CA ARG A 4 -34.35 6.34 -9.51
C ARG A 4 -34.15 7.82 -9.21
N ASP A 5 -35.22 8.62 -9.19
CA ASP A 5 -35.15 10.06 -8.88
C ASP A 5 -35.35 10.34 -7.38
N LEU A 6 -35.66 9.30 -6.59
CA LEU A 6 -35.91 9.44 -5.16
C LEU A 6 -34.60 9.63 -4.41
N LYS A 7 -34.57 10.63 -3.52
CA LYS A 7 -33.45 10.84 -2.60
C LYS A 7 -33.49 9.82 -1.46
N SER A 8 -32.37 9.60 -0.80
CA SER A 8 -32.18 8.64 0.31
C SER A 8 -33.25 8.81 1.41
N LYS A 9 -33.56 10.04 1.80
CA LYS A 9 -34.64 10.32 2.79
C LYS A 9 -36.02 9.83 2.35
N GLN A 10 -36.32 9.84 1.06
CA GLN A 10 -37.59 9.38 0.50
C GLN A 10 -37.61 7.85 0.35
N LEU A 11 -36.48 7.25 -0.06
CA LEU A 11 -36.32 5.79 -0.10
C LEU A 11 -36.60 5.19 1.28
N LEU A 12 -35.99 5.74 2.34
CA LEU A 12 -36.15 5.26 3.71
C LEU A 12 -37.59 5.34 4.26
N GLN A 13 -38.49 6.09 3.63
CA GLN A 13 -39.91 6.16 4.00
C GLN A 13 -40.73 5.00 3.43
N ILE A 14 -40.25 4.34 2.38
CA ILE A 14 -40.89 3.14 1.82
C ILE A 14 -40.61 1.98 2.78
N LYS A 15 -41.67 1.44 3.38
CA LYS A 15 -41.60 0.36 4.39
C LYS A 15 -42.24 -0.93 3.92
N THR A 16 -42.96 -0.93 2.80
CA THR A 16 -43.68 -2.10 2.32
C THR A 16 -43.42 -2.40 0.85
N LEU A 17 -43.65 -3.65 0.46
CA LEU A 17 -43.52 -4.10 -0.92
C LEU A 17 -44.49 -3.35 -1.86
N GLY A 18 -45.72 -3.07 -1.41
CA GLY A 18 -46.71 -2.33 -2.20
C GLY A 18 -46.26 -0.91 -2.51
N GLU A 19 -45.71 -0.19 -1.52
CA GLU A 19 -45.12 1.14 -1.71
C GLU A 19 -43.92 1.10 -2.67
N LEU A 20 -43.08 0.07 -2.56
CA LEU A 20 -41.92 -0.12 -3.43
C LEU A 20 -42.34 -0.36 -4.90
N LYS A 21 -43.40 -1.15 -5.13
CA LYS A 21 -44.01 -1.33 -6.47
C LYS A 21 -44.56 0.00 -6.99
N ALA A 22 -45.30 0.74 -6.17
CA ALA A 22 -45.91 2.01 -6.54
C ALA A 22 -44.85 3.08 -6.89
N ALA A 23 -43.67 3.03 -6.26
CA ALA A 23 -42.53 3.86 -6.60
C ALA A 23 -41.87 3.48 -7.95
N GLY A 24 -42.21 2.33 -8.53
CA GLY A 24 -41.67 1.85 -9.80
C GLY A 24 -40.30 1.17 -9.69
N TYR A 25 -39.98 0.57 -8.54
CA TYR A 25 -38.74 -0.21 -8.38
C TYR A 25 -38.67 -1.37 -9.36
N GLN A 26 -37.49 -1.59 -9.93
CA GLN A 26 -37.16 -2.75 -10.74
C GLN A 26 -35.85 -3.36 -10.23
N PRO A 27 -35.82 -4.67 -9.92
CA PRO A 27 -34.60 -5.35 -9.53
C PRO A 27 -33.52 -5.22 -10.61
N ARG A 28 -32.28 -5.11 -10.15
CA ARG A 28 -31.10 -5.11 -11.02
C ARG A 28 -29.98 -5.88 -10.34
N THR A 29 -29.12 -6.46 -11.16
CA THR A 29 -27.92 -7.14 -10.66
C THR A 29 -26.88 -6.12 -10.18
N ILE A 30 -26.03 -6.52 -9.24
CA ILE A 30 -24.92 -5.70 -8.76
C ILE A 30 -23.97 -5.32 -9.90
N LYS A 31 -23.77 -6.23 -10.86
CA LYS A 31 -22.95 -5.97 -12.05
C LYS A 31 -23.56 -4.87 -12.94
N GLN A 32 -24.87 -4.88 -13.14
CA GLN A 32 -25.57 -3.83 -13.88
C GLN A 32 -25.52 -2.49 -13.13
N GLU A 33 -25.71 -2.52 -11.81
CA GLU A 33 -25.56 -1.36 -10.94
C GLU A 33 -24.18 -0.71 -11.05
N LEU A 34 -23.11 -1.50 -10.88
CA LEU A 34 -21.74 -1.02 -10.99
C LEU A 34 -21.47 -0.39 -12.36
N ARG A 35 -21.94 -1.04 -13.43
CA ARG A 35 -21.81 -0.55 -14.81
C ARG A 35 -22.54 0.78 -15.01
N ASP A 36 -23.82 0.86 -14.64
CA ASP A 36 -24.66 2.04 -14.86
C ASP A 36 -24.08 3.26 -14.12
N ASN A 37 -23.68 3.06 -12.86
CA ASN A 37 -23.12 4.13 -12.02
C ASN A 37 -21.72 4.55 -12.50
N LEU A 38 -20.91 3.61 -12.99
CA LEU A 38 -19.64 3.94 -13.63
C LEU A 38 -19.84 4.81 -14.88
N ILE A 39 -20.81 4.48 -15.74
CA ILE A 39 -21.12 5.26 -16.95
C ILE A 39 -21.48 6.71 -16.59
N VAL A 40 -22.26 6.92 -15.52
CA VAL A 40 -22.60 8.27 -15.04
C VAL A 40 -21.35 9.02 -14.59
N LYS A 41 -20.51 8.41 -13.75
CA LYS A 41 -19.25 9.04 -13.28
C LYS A 41 -18.31 9.40 -14.43
N LEU A 42 -18.15 8.50 -15.41
CA LEU A 42 -17.31 8.73 -16.60
C LEU A 42 -17.83 9.90 -17.43
N ARG A 43 -19.15 9.99 -17.67
CA ARG A 43 -19.76 11.13 -18.38
C ARG A 43 -19.58 12.45 -17.65
N ASN A 44 -19.62 12.42 -16.32
CA ASN A 44 -19.42 13.59 -15.46
C ASN A 44 -17.94 13.94 -15.22
N LYS A 45 -16.99 13.10 -15.68
CA LYS A 45 -15.56 13.21 -15.38
C LYS A 45 -15.26 13.20 -13.88
N GLU A 46 -16.03 12.43 -13.12
CA GLU A 46 -15.79 12.22 -11.69
C GLU A 46 -14.76 11.12 -11.46
N SER A 47 -13.85 11.30 -10.50
CA SER A 47 -12.93 10.24 -10.09
C SER A 47 -13.68 9.12 -9.38
N VAL A 48 -13.47 7.89 -9.85
CA VAL A 48 -14.08 6.66 -9.28
C VAL A 48 -13.27 6.14 -8.09
N PHE A 49 -11.94 6.27 -8.17
CA PHE A 49 -11.00 5.71 -7.21
C PHE A 49 -10.14 6.81 -6.57
N PRO A 50 -10.74 7.69 -5.74
CA PRO A 50 -10.01 8.80 -5.13
C PRO A 50 -8.87 8.31 -4.23
N GLY A 51 -7.72 8.98 -4.31
CA GLY A 51 -6.52 8.64 -3.53
C GLY A 51 -5.79 7.38 -4.00
N ILE A 52 -6.11 6.86 -5.19
CA ILE A 52 -5.26 5.92 -5.93
C ILE A 52 -4.41 6.75 -6.90
N TRP A 53 -3.09 6.67 -6.79
CA TRP A 53 -2.15 7.47 -7.56
C TRP A 53 -1.28 6.58 -8.47
N GLY A 54 -1.01 7.05 -9.69
CA GLY A 54 -0.11 6.41 -10.64
C GLY A 54 -0.73 5.29 -11.48
N TYR A 55 -2.04 5.11 -11.37
CA TYR A 55 -2.83 4.08 -12.08
C TYR A 55 -3.80 4.67 -13.10
N GLU A 56 -3.85 5.99 -13.24
CA GLU A 56 -4.80 6.75 -14.06
C GLU A 56 -4.76 6.32 -15.53
N GLU A 57 -3.58 5.98 -16.05
CA GLU A 57 -3.36 5.58 -17.45
C GLU A 57 -3.11 4.08 -17.62
N THR A 58 -3.17 3.28 -16.55
CA THR A 58 -2.83 1.84 -16.58
C THR A 58 -3.92 0.97 -15.96
N VAL A 59 -3.93 0.85 -14.63
CA VAL A 59 -4.79 -0.08 -13.89
C VAL A 59 -6.23 0.40 -13.83
N ILE A 60 -6.48 1.71 -13.65
CA ILE A 60 -7.84 2.25 -13.55
C ILE A 60 -8.63 2.02 -14.86
N PRO A 61 -8.10 2.34 -16.06
CA PRO A 61 -8.79 2.04 -17.32
C PRO A 61 -9.05 0.55 -17.55
N GLU A 62 -8.22 -0.35 -17.03
CA GLU A 62 -8.47 -1.80 -17.07
C GLU A 62 -9.64 -2.20 -16.16
N ILE A 63 -9.72 -1.63 -14.96
CA ILE A 63 -10.83 -1.87 -14.03
C ILE A 63 -12.12 -1.33 -14.60
N GLU A 64 -12.11 -0.12 -15.17
CA GLU A 64 -13.27 0.48 -15.81
C GLU A 64 -13.79 -0.40 -16.94
N ARG A 65 -12.90 -0.89 -17.82
CA ARG A 65 -13.27 -1.84 -18.88
C ARG A 65 -13.85 -3.13 -18.32
N ALA A 66 -13.28 -3.69 -17.25
CA ALA A 66 -13.80 -4.89 -16.60
C ALA A 66 -15.21 -4.68 -16.04
N ILE A 67 -15.45 -3.56 -15.34
CA ILE A 67 -16.77 -3.21 -14.80
C ILE A 67 -17.77 -2.98 -15.94
N LEU A 68 -17.35 -2.28 -17.00
CA LEU A 68 -18.19 -2.08 -18.19
C LEU A 68 -18.56 -3.42 -18.83
N SER A 69 -17.65 -4.40 -18.87
CA SER A 69 -17.93 -5.74 -19.37
C SER A 69 -18.67 -6.63 -18.37
N MET A 70 -19.00 -6.15 -17.18
CA MET A 70 -19.64 -6.92 -16.09
C MET A 70 -18.83 -8.15 -15.65
N HIS A 71 -17.52 -8.04 -15.71
CA HIS A 71 -16.58 -9.11 -15.41
C HIS A 71 -16.34 -9.29 -13.91
N HIS A 72 -16.05 -10.52 -13.50
CA HIS A 72 -15.30 -10.73 -12.27
C HIS A 72 -13.85 -10.29 -12.46
N ILE A 73 -13.28 -9.69 -11.40
CA ILE A 73 -11.98 -9.02 -11.49
C ILE A 73 -10.97 -9.78 -10.65
N ASN A 74 -9.78 -10.00 -11.19
CA ASN A 74 -8.62 -10.45 -10.43
C ASN A 74 -7.49 -9.43 -10.54
N LEU A 75 -7.10 -8.87 -9.40
CA LEU A 75 -6.00 -7.93 -9.27
C LEU A 75 -4.73 -8.71 -8.96
N LEU A 76 -3.82 -8.76 -9.93
CA LEU A 76 -2.54 -9.44 -9.85
C LEU A 76 -1.44 -8.43 -9.54
N GLY A 77 -0.78 -8.58 -8.41
CA GLY A 77 0.40 -7.79 -8.12
C GLY A 77 0.96 -8.03 -6.74
N LEU A 78 2.07 -7.36 -6.44
CA LEU A 78 2.83 -7.58 -5.22
C LEU A 78 2.17 -6.89 -4.02
N ARG A 79 2.76 -7.09 -2.84
CA ARG A 79 2.28 -6.48 -1.59
C ARG A 79 2.41 -4.95 -1.65
N GLY A 80 1.39 -4.24 -1.16
CA GLY A 80 1.40 -2.77 -1.12
C GLY A 80 1.10 -2.06 -2.44
N GLN A 81 0.56 -2.75 -3.45
CA GLN A 81 0.14 -2.16 -4.74
C GLN A 81 -1.37 -1.81 -4.79
N ALA A 82 -1.92 -1.31 -3.67
CA ALA A 82 -3.29 -0.82 -3.55
C ALA A 82 -4.47 -1.76 -3.94
N LYS A 83 -4.23 -3.06 -4.21
CA LYS A 83 -5.26 -4.04 -4.64
C LYS A 83 -6.53 -4.02 -3.77
N THR A 84 -6.39 -4.21 -2.46
CA THR A 84 -7.52 -4.21 -1.52
C THR A 84 -8.19 -2.84 -1.41
N ARG A 85 -7.42 -1.75 -1.54
CA ARG A 85 -7.97 -0.38 -1.50
C ARG A 85 -8.87 -0.13 -2.71
N ILE A 86 -8.45 -0.54 -3.91
CA ILE A 86 -9.26 -0.49 -5.12
C ILE A 86 -10.56 -1.26 -4.93
N ALA A 87 -10.49 -2.50 -4.44
CA ALA A 87 -11.67 -3.33 -4.20
C ALA A 87 -12.67 -2.67 -3.23
N ARG A 88 -12.19 -2.06 -2.14
CA ARG A 88 -13.02 -1.28 -1.20
C ARG A 88 -13.65 -0.05 -1.85
N LEU A 89 -12.91 0.67 -2.68
CA LEU A 89 -13.40 1.87 -3.34
C LEU A 89 -14.49 1.57 -4.39
N MET A 90 -14.60 0.33 -4.89
CA MET A 90 -15.70 -0.07 -5.79
C MET A 90 -17.09 0.08 -5.14
N VAL A 91 -17.19 0.11 -3.81
CA VAL A 91 -18.44 0.42 -3.09
C VAL A 91 -19.00 1.79 -3.47
N ASN A 92 -18.14 2.75 -3.84
CA ASN A 92 -18.57 4.08 -4.29
C ASN A 92 -19.30 4.07 -5.65
N LEU A 93 -19.31 2.94 -6.35
CA LEU A 93 -20.10 2.70 -7.55
C LEU A 93 -21.46 2.04 -7.26
N LEU A 94 -21.76 1.70 -6.02
CA LEU A 94 -23.08 1.18 -5.62
C LEU A 94 -24.03 2.33 -5.28
N ASP A 95 -25.33 2.11 -5.46
CA ASP A 95 -26.35 3.03 -4.95
C ASP A 95 -26.25 3.09 -3.44
N GLU A 96 -26.48 4.27 -2.88
CA GLU A 96 -26.40 4.53 -1.44
C GLU A 96 -27.26 3.56 -0.63
N TYR A 97 -28.46 3.22 -1.13
CA TYR A 97 -29.37 2.28 -0.48
C TYR A 97 -30.04 1.34 -1.48
N ILE A 98 -30.17 0.07 -1.09
CA ILE A 98 -31.00 -0.93 -1.81
C ILE A 98 -32.09 -1.48 -0.89
N PRO A 99 -33.26 -1.85 -1.44
CA PRO A 99 -34.32 -2.46 -0.65
C PRO A 99 -34.02 -3.95 -0.45
N VAL A 100 -34.26 -4.43 0.77
CA VAL A 100 -34.16 -5.84 1.16
C VAL A 100 -35.39 -6.22 1.98
N VAL A 101 -35.79 -7.49 1.97
CA VAL A 101 -36.87 -7.93 2.86
C VAL A 101 -36.38 -7.91 4.31
N ALA A 102 -37.16 -7.29 5.19
CA ALA A 102 -36.79 -7.17 6.60
C ALA A 102 -36.70 -8.57 7.25
N GLY A 103 -35.54 -8.87 7.86
CA GLY A 103 -35.28 -10.18 8.47
C GLY A 103 -34.81 -11.28 7.50
N SER A 104 -34.56 -10.94 6.22
CA SER A 104 -33.90 -11.88 5.30
C SER A 104 -32.46 -12.17 5.74
N GLU A 105 -32.08 -13.44 5.70
CA GLU A 105 -30.70 -13.88 5.98
C GLU A 105 -29.74 -13.62 4.79
N LEU A 106 -30.27 -13.44 3.57
CA LEU A 106 -29.52 -13.36 2.31
C LEU A 106 -29.69 -12.01 1.60
N ASN A 107 -30.11 -10.94 2.29
CA ASN A 107 -30.37 -9.63 1.67
C ASN A 107 -31.34 -9.71 0.47
N ASP A 108 -32.35 -10.57 0.59
CA ASP A 108 -33.29 -10.89 -0.50
C ASP A 108 -33.96 -9.64 -1.06
N ASP A 109 -34.01 -9.56 -2.40
CA ASP A 109 -34.78 -8.53 -3.08
C ASP A 109 -36.28 -8.73 -2.83
N PRO A 110 -37.04 -7.68 -2.44
CA PRO A 110 -38.47 -7.81 -2.16
C PRO A 110 -39.32 -8.27 -3.37
N MET A 111 -38.87 -8.03 -4.60
CA MET A 111 -39.55 -8.47 -5.84
C MET A 111 -38.97 -9.78 -6.39
N GLN A 112 -37.73 -10.13 -6.03
CA GLN A 112 -37.04 -11.35 -6.48
C GLN A 112 -36.37 -12.10 -5.30
N PRO A 113 -37.16 -12.60 -4.34
CA PRO A 113 -36.59 -13.27 -3.17
C PRO A 113 -35.95 -14.62 -3.53
N LEU A 114 -34.76 -14.88 -2.98
CA LEU A 114 -34.03 -16.14 -3.16
C LEU A 114 -34.34 -17.14 -2.05
N SER A 115 -34.26 -16.70 -0.79
CA SER A 115 -34.44 -17.62 0.35
C SER A 115 -35.89 -18.08 0.47
N ARG A 116 -36.07 -19.33 0.90
CA ARG A 116 -37.40 -19.92 1.08
C ARG A 116 -38.25 -19.14 2.10
N ASN A 117 -37.66 -18.80 3.24
CA ASN A 117 -38.35 -18.03 4.29
C ASN A 117 -38.88 -16.70 3.75
N THR A 118 -38.10 -16.00 2.92
CA THR A 118 -38.54 -14.74 2.31
C THR A 118 -39.60 -14.95 1.24
N ARG A 119 -39.48 -16.01 0.42
CA ARG A 119 -40.53 -16.37 -0.55
C ARG A 119 -41.87 -16.64 0.13
N ASP A 120 -41.85 -17.41 1.21
CA ASP A 120 -43.04 -17.73 2.00
C ASP A 120 -43.62 -16.44 2.63
N LEU A 121 -42.79 -15.56 3.18
CA LEU A 121 -43.21 -14.27 3.74
C LEU A 121 -43.84 -13.34 2.68
N VAL A 122 -43.25 -13.25 1.49
CA VAL A 122 -43.78 -12.47 0.37
C VAL A 122 -45.11 -13.04 -0.12
N ALA A 123 -45.24 -14.37 -0.18
CA ALA A 123 -46.48 -15.03 -0.55
C ALA A 123 -47.59 -14.81 0.49
N GLU A 124 -47.25 -14.84 1.79
CA GLU A 124 -48.21 -14.64 2.88
C GLU A 124 -48.66 -13.19 3.01
N ARG A 125 -47.73 -12.24 2.98
CA ARG A 125 -48.02 -10.81 3.26
C ARG A 125 -48.26 -9.97 2.01
N ALA A 126 -47.90 -10.47 0.83
CA ALA A 126 -48.02 -9.77 -0.45
C ALA A 126 -47.50 -8.33 -0.34
N ASP A 127 -48.32 -7.33 -0.67
CA ASP A 127 -47.93 -5.92 -0.65
C ASP A 127 -47.60 -5.37 0.75
N GLN A 128 -48.00 -6.06 1.82
CA GLN A 128 -47.66 -5.72 3.21
C GLN A 128 -46.31 -6.30 3.68
N THR A 129 -45.57 -6.96 2.79
CA THR A 129 -44.24 -7.49 3.13
C THR A 129 -43.32 -6.36 3.57
N PRO A 130 -42.70 -6.45 4.76
CA PRO A 130 -41.87 -5.38 5.30
C PRO A 130 -40.55 -5.27 4.52
N VAL A 131 -40.22 -4.03 4.12
CA VAL A 131 -38.99 -3.67 3.43
C VAL A 131 -38.06 -2.93 4.38
N ALA A 132 -36.81 -3.38 4.43
CA ALA A 132 -35.69 -2.69 5.05
C ALA A 132 -34.74 -2.16 3.97
N TRP A 133 -33.81 -1.28 4.37
CA TRP A 133 -32.88 -0.62 3.46
C TRP A 133 -31.45 -0.89 3.91
N MET A 134 -30.65 -1.44 3.00
CA MET A 134 -29.25 -1.75 3.23
C MET A 134 -28.37 -0.65 2.62
N HIS A 135 -27.46 -0.09 3.41
CA HIS A 135 -26.55 0.95 2.92
C HIS A 135 -25.41 0.33 2.11
N ARG A 136 -24.84 1.07 1.15
CA ARG A 136 -23.72 0.58 0.32
C ARG A 136 -22.51 0.10 1.11
N ASP A 137 -22.22 0.75 2.25
CA ASP A 137 -21.07 0.41 3.08
C ASP A 137 -21.21 -0.99 3.73
N ASP A 138 -22.45 -1.47 3.89
CA ASP A 138 -22.73 -2.83 4.37
C ASP A 138 -22.62 -3.88 3.25
N ARG A 139 -22.48 -3.45 1.98
CA ARG A 139 -22.46 -4.31 0.79
C ARG A 139 -21.03 -4.69 0.36
N TYR A 140 -20.09 -4.66 1.30
CA TYR A 140 -18.72 -5.10 1.10
C TYR A 140 -18.37 -6.19 2.10
N ALA A 141 -17.95 -7.34 1.58
CA ALA A 141 -17.44 -8.44 2.38
C ALA A 141 -16.07 -8.86 1.86
N GLU A 142 -15.18 -9.22 2.78
CA GLU A 142 -13.79 -9.56 2.48
C GLU A 142 -13.38 -10.78 3.29
N LYS A 143 -12.70 -11.73 2.63
CA LYS A 143 -12.12 -12.89 3.28
C LYS A 143 -10.67 -13.07 2.81
N LEU A 144 -9.75 -13.10 3.77
CA LEU A 144 -8.39 -13.56 3.52
C LEU A 144 -8.42 -15.08 3.31
N ALA A 145 -7.86 -15.54 2.19
CA ALA A 145 -7.64 -16.95 1.97
C ALA A 145 -6.54 -17.42 2.91
N THR A 146 -6.89 -18.41 3.74
CA THR A 146 -5.95 -19.07 4.61
C THR A 146 -6.23 -20.58 4.54
N PRO A 147 -5.21 -21.45 4.76
CA PRO A 147 -5.39 -22.89 4.65
C PRO A 147 -6.43 -23.48 5.62
N ASP A 148 -6.74 -22.79 6.73
CA ASP A 148 -7.71 -23.20 7.74
C ASP A 148 -9.18 -22.90 7.37
N VAL A 149 -9.43 -22.07 6.35
CA VAL A 149 -10.80 -21.78 5.90
C VAL A 149 -11.48 -23.07 5.45
N SER A 150 -12.73 -23.27 5.89
CA SER A 150 -13.53 -24.42 5.46
C SER A 150 -14.53 -24.04 4.37
N VAL A 151 -15.01 -25.05 3.62
CA VAL A 151 -16.13 -24.88 2.68
C VAL A 151 -17.40 -24.39 3.41
N ALA A 152 -17.59 -24.82 4.66
CA ALA A 152 -18.72 -24.42 5.48
C ALA A 152 -18.71 -22.92 5.81
N ASP A 153 -17.52 -22.33 6.06
CA ASP A 153 -17.41 -20.90 6.36
C ASP A 153 -17.80 -20.02 5.16
N LEU A 154 -17.45 -20.46 3.95
CA LEU A 154 -17.72 -19.70 2.72
C LEU A 154 -19.13 -19.96 2.18
N ILE A 155 -19.57 -21.22 2.16
CA ILE A 155 -20.81 -21.62 1.49
C ILE A 155 -21.91 -21.88 2.50
N GLY A 156 -21.63 -22.67 3.54
CA GLY A 156 -22.59 -23.06 4.56
C GLY A 156 -22.54 -24.55 4.87
N ASP A 157 -23.21 -24.94 5.95
CA ASP A 157 -23.40 -26.33 6.35
C ASP A 157 -24.79 -26.53 6.96
N VAL A 158 -25.13 -27.78 7.28
CA VAL A 158 -26.31 -28.13 8.04
C VAL A 158 -26.02 -27.94 9.53
N ASP A 159 -26.86 -27.19 10.25
CA ASP A 159 -26.74 -26.94 11.69
C ASP A 159 -27.49 -28.02 12.49
N PRO A 160 -26.78 -28.94 13.19
CA PRO A 160 -27.41 -30.00 13.95
C PRO A 160 -28.17 -29.48 15.18
N ILE A 161 -27.75 -28.35 15.76
CA ILE A 161 -28.37 -27.74 16.93
C ILE A 161 -29.73 -27.14 16.51
N LYS A 162 -29.77 -26.46 15.36
CA LYS A 162 -31.01 -25.93 14.77
C LYS A 162 -31.97 -27.06 14.41
N ALA A 163 -31.47 -28.15 13.82
CA ALA A 163 -32.26 -29.34 13.51
C ALA A 163 -32.90 -29.98 14.75
N ALA A 164 -32.12 -30.17 15.81
CA ALA A 164 -32.61 -30.74 17.07
C ALA A 164 -33.62 -29.83 17.77
N THR A 165 -33.34 -28.52 17.84
CA THR A 165 -34.20 -27.54 18.53
C THR A 165 -35.56 -27.40 17.85
N LEU A 166 -35.56 -27.34 16.51
CA LEU A 166 -36.79 -27.22 15.72
C LEU A 166 -37.47 -28.57 15.44
N LYS A 167 -36.87 -29.70 15.88
CA LYS A 167 -37.32 -31.07 15.59
C LYS A 167 -37.52 -31.33 14.09
N LEU A 168 -36.61 -30.81 13.27
CA LEU A 168 -36.65 -30.93 11.82
C LEU A 168 -35.68 -32.01 11.33
N PRO A 169 -36.01 -32.73 10.25
CA PRO A 169 -35.07 -33.66 9.63
C PRO A 169 -33.89 -32.89 9.02
N TYR A 170 -32.73 -33.54 8.92
CA TYR A 170 -31.54 -32.99 8.27
C TYR A 170 -31.75 -32.64 6.78
N SER A 171 -32.84 -33.11 6.17
CA SER A 171 -33.24 -32.80 4.80
C SER A 171 -34.15 -31.57 4.68
N ASP A 172 -34.45 -30.88 5.78
CA ASP A 172 -35.25 -29.64 5.76
C ASP A 172 -34.34 -28.41 5.55
N GLU A 173 -34.60 -27.61 4.53
CA GLU A 173 -33.79 -26.41 4.23
C GLU A 173 -33.69 -25.42 5.40
N ARG A 174 -34.63 -25.44 6.35
CA ARG A 174 -34.58 -24.55 7.52
C ARG A 174 -33.43 -24.87 8.47
N VAL A 175 -32.83 -26.06 8.38
CA VAL A 175 -31.66 -26.44 9.18
C VAL A 175 -30.34 -25.95 8.58
N LEU A 176 -30.38 -25.31 7.41
CA LEU A 176 -29.19 -24.75 6.77
C LEU A 176 -28.68 -23.53 7.53
N HIS A 177 -27.36 -23.44 7.60
CA HIS A 177 -26.61 -22.26 8.02
C HIS A 177 -25.81 -21.76 6.83
N PHE A 178 -26.15 -20.58 6.32
CA PHE A 178 -25.44 -19.97 5.18
C PHE A 178 -24.09 -19.39 5.62
N GLY A 179 -23.06 -19.66 4.83
CA GLY A 179 -21.73 -19.07 4.97
C GLY A 179 -21.65 -17.64 4.43
N LEU A 180 -20.42 -17.13 4.29
CA LEU A 180 -20.15 -15.75 3.90
C LEU A 180 -20.63 -15.40 2.48
N ILE A 181 -20.47 -16.30 1.51
CA ILE A 181 -20.79 -16.03 0.09
C ILE A 181 -22.30 -15.85 -0.09
N PRO A 182 -23.18 -16.78 0.34
CA PRO A 182 -24.62 -16.54 0.21
C PRO A 182 -25.10 -15.28 0.94
N ARG A 183 -24.56 -15.00 2.13
CA ARG A 183 -24.88 -13.76 2.87
C ARG A 183 -24.41 -12.49 2.18
N SER A 184 -23.47 -12.61 1.25
CA SER A 184 -22.98 -11.52 0.42
C SER A 184 -23.76 -11.39 -0.89
N HIS A 185 -24.94 -11.98 -1.00
CA HIS A 185 -25.85 -11.73 -2.10
C HIS A 185 -26.10 -10.22 -2.25
N ARG A 186 -26.01 -9.73 -3.49
CA ARG A 186 -26.08 -8.31 -3.90
C ARG A 186 -24.97 -7.45 -3.30
N CYS A 187 -23.81 -8.06 -2.98
CA CYS A 187 -22.64 -7.38 -2.42
C CYS A 187 -21.38 -7.62 -3.28
N ILE A 188 -20.35 -6.82 -3.02
CA ILE A 188 -18.99 -7.05 -3.51
C ILE A 188 -18.32 -8.02 -2.55
N PHE A 189 -17.81 -9.14 -3.07
CA PHE A 189 -17.12 -10.16 -2.27
C PHE A 189 -15.65 -10.24 -2.69
N VAL A 190 -14.77 -9.90 -1.77
CA VAL A 190 -13.32 -9.88 -2.00
C VAL A 190 -12.67 -11.12 -1.39
N ILE A 191 -11.91 -11.86 -2.20
CA ILE A 191 -11.04 -12.94 -1.72
C ILE A 191 -9.59 -12.50 -1.90
N ASN A 192 -8.88 -12.30 -0.79
CA ASN A 192 -7.47 -11.95 -0.82
C ASN A 192 -6.58 -13.17 -0.81
N GLU A 193 -5.48 -13.10 -1.55
CA GLU A 193 -4.48 -14.17 -1.67
C GLU A 193 -5.08 -15.49 -2.15
N LEU A 194 -5.86 -15.44 -3.24
CA LEU A 194 -6.55 -16.61 -3.81
C LEU A 194 -5.70 -17.90 -3.91
N PRO A 195 -4.39 -17.86 -4.27
CA PRO A 195 -3.52 -19.03 -4.27
C PRO A 195 -3.42 -19.78 -2.93
N ASP A 196 -3.59 -19.10 -1.80
CA ASP A 196 -3.50 -19.71 -0.46
C ASP A 196 -4.74 -20.54 -0.09
N LEU A 197 -5.79 -20.46 -0.92
CA LEU A 197 -7.03 -21.19 -0.72
C LEU A 197 -6.88 -22.65 -1.16
N GLN A 198 -7.31 -23.60 -0.32
CA GLN A 198 -7.25 -25.02 -0.67
C GLN A 198 -8.02 -25.34 -1.98
N ALA A 199 -7.46 -26.23 -2.81
CA ALA A 199 -8.02 -26.60 -4.12
C ALA A 199 -9.51 -27.04 -4.06
N ARG A 200 -9.93 -27.77 -3.02
CA ARG A 200 -11.34 -28.18 -2.83
C ARG A 200 -12.31 -27.00 -2.73
N ILE A 201 -11.86 -25.89 -2.13
CA ILE A 201 -12.65 -24.67 -1.95
C ILE A 201 -12.68 -23.90 -3.26
N GLN A 202 -11.55 -23.83 -3.97
CA GLN A 202 -11.49 -23.24 -5.31
C GLN A 202 -12.45 -23.93 -6.29
N VAL A 203 -12.54 -25.26 -6.24
CA VAL A 203 -13.52 -26.03 -7.04
C VAL A 203 -14.97 -25.68 -6.65
N SER A 204 -15.21 -25.40 -5.37
CA SER A 204 -16.55 -25.01 -4.92
C SER A 204 -16.89 -23.58 -5.38
N LEU A 205 -15.92 -22.65 -5.38
CA LEU A 205 -16.05 -21.31 -5.97
C LEU A 205 -16.31 -21.37 -7.48
N PHE A 206 -15.67 -22.29 -8.19
CA PHE A 206 -15.88 -22.51 -9.62
C PHE A 206 -17.35 -22.82 -9.95
N ASN A 207 -18.00 -23.70 -9.18
CA ASN A 207 -19.41 -24.02 -9.38
C ASN A 207 -20.31 -22.80 -9.20
N ILE A 208 -19.99 -21.93 -8.22
CA ILE A 208 -20.73 -20.70 -7.96
C ILE A 208 -20.59 -19.72 -9.12
N LEU A 209 -19.37 -19.52 -9.64
CA LEU A 209 -19.10 -18.60 -10.75
C LEU A 209 -19.72 -19.07 -12.08
N GLN A 210 -19.77 -20.38 -12.32
CA GLN A 210 -20.23 -20.93 -13.59
C GLN A 210 -21.74 -21.14 -13.64
N GLU A 211 -22.32 -21.76 -12.61
CA GLU A 211 -23.69 -22.23 -12.64
C GLU A 211 -24.62 -21.41 -11.72
N GLY A 212 -24.07 -20.58 -10.84
CA GLY A 212 -24.84 -19.92 -9.79
C GLY A 212 -25.48 -20.93 -8.81
N ASP A 213 -24.99 -22.17 -8.77
CA ASP A 213 -25.51 -23.24 -7.95
C ASP A 213 -24.60 -23.47 -6.74
N ILE A 214 -25.20 -23.70 -5.57
CA ILE A 214 -24.48 -23.99 -4.32
C ILE A 214 -24.88 -25.37 -3.83
N GLN A 215 -23.87 -26.20 -3.58
CA GLN A 215 -24.09 -27.50 -2.94
C GLN A 215 -23.70 -27.43 -1.47
N ILE A 216 -24.70 -27.62 -0.59
CA ILE A 216 -24.51 -27.79 0.85
C ILE A 216 -24.80 -29.25 1.16
N ARG A 217 -24.06 -29.88 2.09
CA ARG A 217 -24.10 -31.33 2.36
C ARG A 217 -25.51 -31.93 2.30
N GLY A 218 -25.77 -32.77 1.29
CA GLY A 218 -27.05 -33.46 1.12
C GLY A 218 -28.16 -32.65 0.41
N PHE A 219 -27.93 -31.37 0.14
CA PHE A 219 -28.85 -30.47 -0.54
C PHE A 219 -28.27 -29.98 -1.88
N LYS A 220 -29.06 -30.12 -2.94
CA LYS A 220 -28.78 -29.46 -4.22
C LYS A 220 -29.61 -28.19 -4.29
N LEU A 221 -29.07 -27.09 -3.79
CA LEU A 221 -29.75 -25.79 -3.78
C LEU A 221 -29.29 -24.97 -4.98
N ARG A 222 -30.26 -24.53 -5.77
CA ARG A 222 -30.01 -23.54 -6.82
C ARG A 222 -30.28 -22.16 -6.24
N LEU A 223 -29.22 -21.47 -5.85
CA LEU A 223 -29.28 -20.12 -5.30
C LEU A 223 -28.52 -19.20 -6.27
N PRO A 224 -29.20 -18.60 -7.27
CA PRO A 224 -28.54 -17.75 -8.26
C PRO A 224 -28.06 -16.44 -7.60
N LEU A 225 -26.91 -16.52 -6.94
CA LEU A 225 -26.34 -15.42 -6.17
C LEU A 225 -25.83 -14.35 -7.11
N ASP A 226 -26.39 -13.16 -6.98
CA ASP A 226 -25.90 -11.94 -7.61
C ASP A 226 -24.74 -11.34 -6.80
N ILE A 227 -23.48 -11.62 -7.17
CA ILE A 227 -22.28 -11.19 -6.44
C ILE A 227 -21.26 -10.63 -7.41
N GLN A 228 -20.58 -9.53 -7.03
CA GLN A 228 -19.37 -9.09 -7.71
C GLN A 228 -18.15 -9.66 -6.99
N PHE A 229 -17.55 -10.71 -7.55
CA PHE A 229 -16.25 -11.18 -7.05
C PHE A 229 -15.10 -10.27 -7.48
N VAL A 230 -14.23 -9.98 -6.52
CA VAL A 230 -12.91 -9.37 -6.74
C VAL A 230 -11.88 -10.27 -6.05
N PHE A 231 -10.92 -10.76 -6.82
CA PHE A 231 -9.82 -11.59 -6.31
C PHE A 231 -8.55 -10.74 -6.23
N THR A 232 -7.69 -11.06 -5.28
CA THR A 232 -6.32 -10.55 -5.27
C THR A 232 -5.33 -11.69 -5.17
N ALA A 233 -4.21 -11.59 -5.89
CA ALA A 233 -3.14 -12.57 -5.83
C ALA A 233 -1.79 -11.95 -6.17
N ASN A 234 -0.72 -12.59 -5.68
CA ASN A 234 0.65 -12.34 -6.10
C ASN A 234 0.94 -13.09 -7.42
N PRO A 235 1.54 -12.46 -8.45
CA PRO A 235 1.85 -13.11 -9.73
C PRO A 235 2.71 -14.37 -9.62
N GLU A 236 3.62 -14.45 -8.63
CA GLU A 236 4.46 -15.63 -8.44
C GLU A 236 3.66 -16.84 -7.96
N ASP A 237 2.81 -16.64 -6.96
CA ASP A 237 1.94 -17.68 -6.42
C ASP A 237 0.84 -18.06 -7.43
N TYR A 238 0.45 -17.11 -8.28
CA TYR A 238 -0.54 -17.30 -9.34
C TYR A 238 -0.04 -18.18 -10.49
N THR A 239 1.26 -18.15 -10.77
CA THR A 239 1.86 -18.85 -11.92
C THR A 239 2.55 -20.16 -11.53
N ASN A 240 2.97 -20.32 -10.28
CA ASN A 240 3.68 -21.51 -9.81
C ASN A 240 2.75 -22.68 -9.42
N ARG A 241 3.16 -23.89 -9.82
CA ARG A 241 2.73 -25.24 -9.33
C ARG A 241 1.24 -25.52 -9.09
N GLY A 242 0.31 -24.94 -9.85
CA GLY A 242 -1.10 -25.31 -9.74
C GLY A 242 -1.78 -24.83 -8.45
N SER A 243 -1.26 -23.75 -7.85
CA SER A 243 -1.89 -23.08 -6.70
C SER A 243 -3.29 -22.58 -7.01
N ILE A 244 -3.61 -22.31 -8.30
CA ILE A 244 -4.98 -22.09 -8.74
C ILE A 244 -5.38 -23.17 -9.74
N VAL A 245 -6.55 -23.77 -9.52
CA VAL A 245 -7.11 -24.77 -10.43
C VAL A 245 -7.46 -24.12 -11.78
N THR A 246 -6.99 -24.70 -12.89
CA THR A 246 -7.22 -24.19 -14.24
C THR A 246 -8.69 -23.83 -14.53
N PRO A 247 -9.69 -24.64 -14.12
CA PRO A 247 -11.10 -24.29 -14.35
C PRO A 247 -11.52 -22.97 -13.70
N LEU A 248 -10.98 -22.65 -12.51
CA LEU A 248 -11.28 -21.38 -11.83
C LEU A 248 -10.63 -20.21 -12.55
N LYS A 249 -9.37 -20.37 -12.97
CA LYS A 249 -8.62 -19.37 -13.73
C LYS A 249 -9.35 -18.96 -15.02
N ASP A 250 -9.90 -19.93 -15.76
CA ASP A 250 -10.61 -19.69 -17.02
C ASP A 250 -11.97 -18.97 -16.82
N ARG A 251 -12.49 -18.91 -15.59
CA ARG A 251 -13.76 -18.26 -15.25
C ARG A 251 -13.59 -16.88 -14.62
N ILE A 252 -12.37 -16.47 -14.33
CA ILE A 252 -12.05 -15.10 -13.95
C ILE A 252 -11.92 -14.30 -15.26
N ASP A 253 -12.94 -13.49 -15.55
CA ASP A 253 -13.09 -12.84 -16.85
C ASP A 253 -12.00 -11.78 -17.13
N SER A 254 -11.63 -10.98 -16.12
CA SER A 254 -10.62 -9.93 -16.25
C SER A 254 -9.48 -10.10 -15.24
N GLN A 255 -8.26 -10.23 -15.76
CA GLN A 255 -7.02 -10.22 -14.99
C GLN A 255 -6.30 -8.90 -15.23
N ILE A 256 -6.06 -8.15 -14.16
CA ILE A 256 -5.51 -6.79 -14.20
C ILE A 256 -4.21 -6.80 -13.41
N VAL A 257 -3.11 -6.41 -14.06
CA VAL A 257 -1.77 -6.44 -13.45
C VAL A 257 -1.45 -5.08 -12.85
N THR A 258 -1.27 -5.03 -11.54
CA THR A 258 -0.86 -3.82 -10.83
C THR A 258 0.66 -3.68 -10.82
N HIS A 259 1.15 -2.46 -10.55
CA HIS A 259 2.58 -2.17 -10.49
C HIS A 259 2.91 -1.21 -9.35
N TYR A 260 4.18 -1.14 -8.94
CA TYR A 260 4.64 -0.08 -8.06
C TYR A 260 4.65 1.28 -8.79
N PRO A 261 4.67 2.41 -8.06
CA PRO A 261 4.76 3.73 -8.67
C PRO A 261 5.97 3.84 -9.61
N LYS A 262 5.75 4.39 -10.81
CA LYS A 262 6.80 4.54 -11.83
C LYS A 262 7.64 5.81 -11.66
N THR A 263 7.19 6.76 -10.84
CA THR A 263 7.83 8.05 -10.63
C THR A 263 7.94 8.37 -9.14
N LEU A 264 9.01 9.08 -8.76
CA LEU A 264 9.20 9.56 -7.38
C LEU A 264 8.04 10.44 -6.92
N GLU A 265 7.54 11.32 -7.79
CA GLU A 265 6.42 12.22 -7.44
C GLU A 265 5.17 11.44 -7.00
N THR A 266 4.82 10.39 -7.74
CA THR A 266 3.69 9.52 -7.40
C THR A 266 3.96 8.74 -6.11
N ALA A 267 5.18 8.18 -5.97
CA ALA A 267 5.57 7.42 -4.79
C ALA A 267 5.50 8.29 -3.52
N LYS A 268 6.03 9.51 -3.58
CA LYS A 268 5.99 10.51 -2.51
C LYS A 268 4.55 10.88 -2.13
N LYS A 269 3.66 11.09 -3.10
CA LYS A 269 2.23 11.34 -2.83
C LYS A 269 1.60 10.20 -2.05
N ILE A 270 1.92 8.95 -2.40
CA ILE A 270 1.43 7.76 -1.68
C ILE A 270 1.98 7.74 -0.25
N THR A 271 3.29 7.90 -0.08
CA THR A 271 3.91 7.90 1.27
C THR A 271 3.33 8.99 2.16
N GLN A 272 3.17 10.20 1.64
CA GLN A 272 2.56 11.31 2.39
C GLN A 272 1.09 11.05 2.75
N GLN A 273 0.35 10.34 1.89
CA GLN A 273 -1.05 10.00 2.14
C GLN A 273 -1.19 8.90 3.19
N GLU A 274 -0.29 7.90 3.18
CA GLU A 274 -0.41 6.70 4.02
C GLU A 274 0.37 6.80 5.34
N ALA A 275 1.41 7.64 5.43
CA ALA A 275 2.21 7.78 6.64
C ALA A 275 1.42 8.41 7.79
N VAL A 276 1.50 7.78 8.95
CA VAL A 276 0.81 8.22 10.17
C VAL A 276 1.71 9.17 10.95
N VAL A 277 1.69 10.44 10.55
CA VAL A 277 2.42 11.49 11.26
C VAL A 277 1.58 12.03 12.42
N LYS A 278 2.12 11.95 13.64
CA LYS A 278 1.45 12.40 14.88
C LYS A 278 1.29 13.93 14.89
N THR A 279 0.29 14.43 15.60
CA THR A 279 -0.01 15.87 15.68
C THR A 279 1.15 16.65 16.31
N GLU A 280 1.77 16.10 17.34
CA GLU A 280 2.92 16.66 18.04
C GLU A 280 4.12 16.80 17.08
N GLN A 281 4.37 15.77 16.28
CA GLN A 281 5.43 15.77 15.27
C GLN A 281 5.20 16.84 14.20
N LYS A 282 3.95 17.04 13.74
CA LYS A 282 3.62 18.08 12.75
C LYS A 282 3.92 19.51 13.22
N GLY A 283 3.82 19.76 14.51
CA GLY A 283 4.13 21.08 15.09
C GLY A 283 5.61 21.26 15.41
N MET A 284 6.31 20.19 15.77
CA MET A 284 7.71 20.23 16.21
C MET A 284 8.72 20.09 15.06
N ILE A 285 8.40 19.34 14.00
CA ILE A 285 9.37 18.92 12.98
C ILE A 285 9.08 19.59 11.65
N LYS A 286 10.08 20.30 11.12
CA LYS A 286 10.10 20.83 9.75
C LYS A 286 10.85 19.88 8.82
N THR A 287 10.29 19.62 7.65
CA THR A 287 10.87 18.76 6.61
C THR A 287 11.06 19.53 5.30
N ASN A 288 11.81 18.95 4.37
CA ASN A 288 12.01 19.50 3.02
C ASN A 288 11.63 18.49 1.94
N GLU A 289 11.62 18.93 0.67
CA GLU A 289 11.29 18.05 -0.44
C GLU A 289 12.39 17.03 -0.74
N ILE A 290 13.65 17.40 -0.55
CA ILE A 290 14.82 16.55 -0.84
C ILE A 290 14.80 15.28 0.01
N ILE A 291 14.53 15.39 1.32
CA ILE A 291 14.51 14.24 2.22
C ILE A 291 13.34 13.31 1.92
N LYS A 292 12.21 13.87 1.46
CA LYS A 292 11.06 13.07 1.02
C LYS A 292 11.40 12.33 -0.27
N ASP A 293 12.08 13.00 -1.21
CA ASP A 293 12.56 12.37 -2.44
C ASP A 293 13.63 11.30 -2.15
N LEU A 294 14.52 11.52 -1.17
CA LEU A 294 15.51 10.53 -0.72
C LEU A 294 14.86 9.27 -0.15
N ILE A 295 13.83 9.41 0.69
CA ILE A 295 13.08 8.26 1.22
C ILE A 295 12.50 7.42 0.08
N GLU A 296 11.91 8.05 -0.93
CA GLU A 296 11.41 7.32 -2.09
C GLU A 296 12.55 6.73 -2.92
N GLN A 297 13.62 7.48 -3.14
CA GLN A 297 14.78 7.04 -3.92
C GLN A 297 15.39 5.76 -3.34
N ILE A 298 15.47 5.60 -2.01
CA ILE A 298 15.92 4.36 -1.36
C ILE A 298 15.15 3.14 -1.90
N ALA A 299 13.83 3.25 -2.06
CA ALA A 299 13.02 2.15 -2.58
C ALA A 299 13.21 1.91 -4.09
N PHE A 300 13.58 2.93 -4.86
CA PHE A 300 13.93 2.76 -6.27
C PHE A 300 15.29 2.06 -6.41
N GLU A 301 16.31 2.53 -5.69
CA GLU A 301 17.64 1.89 -5.64
C GLU A 301 17.54 0.45 -5.14
N ALA A 302 16.72 0.18 -4.13
CA ALA A 302 16.52 -1.16 -3.59
C ALA A 302 15.93 -2.13 -4.62
N ARG A 303 15.05 -1.68 -5.51
CA ARG A 303 14.46 -2.55 -6.55
C ARG A 303 15.43 -2.90 -7.67
N GLU A 304 16.43 -2.04 -7.90
CA GLU A 304 17.49 -2.25 -8.90
C GLU A 304 18.75 -2.90 -8.30
N SER A 305 18.80 -3.05 -6.98
CA SER A 305 19.94 -3.62 -6.25
C SER A 305 20.05 -5.13 -6.45
N GLU A 306 21.26 -5.60 -6.73
CA GLU A 306 21.59 -7.03 -6.80
C GLU A 306 21.46 -7.75 -5.44
N TYR A 307 21.53 -7.01 -4.34
CA TYR A 307 21.42 -7.56 -2.97
C TYR A 307 19.97 -7.77 -2.50
N VAL A 308 18.98 -7.35 -3.30
CA VAL A 308 17.57 -7.34 -2.92
C VAL A 308 16.78 -8.17 -3.91
N ASP A 309 15.74 -8.87 -3.43
CA ASP A 309 14.83 -9.57 -4.32
C ASP A 309 14.07 -8.57 -5.21
N SER A 310 14.48 -8.47 -6.47
CA SER A 310 13.86 -7.60 -7.49
C SER A 310 12.35 -7.81 -7.68
N LYS A 311 11.84 -9.00 -7.40
CA LYS A 311 10.43 -9.33 -7.61
C LYS A 311 9.57 -9.00 -6.42
N SER A 312 10.02 -9.24 -5.19
CA SER A 312 9.15 -9.12 -4.02
C SER A 312 9.74 -8.27 -2.88
N GLY A 313 11.02 -7.95 -2.95
CA GLY A 313 11.81 -7.44 -1.84
C GLY A 313 11.58 -5.98 -1.48
N VAL A 314 10.77 -5.21 -2.21
CA VAL A 314 10.56 -3.78 -1.88
C VAL A 314 9.11 -3.32 -2.07
N SER A 315 8.33 -3.34 -0.99
CA SER A 315 6.95 -2.83 -0.98
C SER A 315 6.86 -1.33 -0.70
N ALA A 316 5.72 -0.71 -1.03
CA ALA A 316 5.42 0.68 -0.64
C ALA A 316 5.40 0.90 0.89
N ARG A 317 5.33 -0.17 1.70
CA ARG A 317 5.40 -0.05 3.17
C ARG A 317 6.80 0.31 3.66
N LEU A 318 7.84 0.09 2.85
CA LEU A 318 9.20 0.48 3.17
C LEU A 318 9.29 2.00 3.38
N THR A 319 8.88 2.77 2.38
CA THR A 319 9.02 4.24 2.37
C THR A 319 8.14 4.89 3.42
N ILE A 320 6.94 4.35 3.66
CA ILE A 320 6.04 4.76 4.74
C ILE A 320 6.72 4.61 6.11
N ALA A 321 7.22 3.41 6.43
CA ALA A 321 7.88 3.16 7.71
C ALA A 321 9.20 3.93 7.84
N ALA A 322 9.95 4.07 6.74
CA ALA A 322 11.19 4.86 6.70
C ALA A 322 10.91 6.34 6.99
N TYR A 323 9.85 6.92 6.42
CA TYR A 323 9.46 8.30 6.67
C TYR A 323 9.00 8.51 8.12
N GLU A 324 8.23 7.57 8.68
CA GLU A 324 7.82 7.61 10.10
C GLU A 324 9.02 7.51 11.05
N ASN A 325 10.00 6.65 10.74
CA ASN A 325 11.23 6.53 11.51
C ASN A 325 12.13 7.77 11.38
N LEU A 326 12.23 8.38 10.20
CA LEU A 326 12.94 9.64 9.98
C LEU A 326 12.39 10.73 10.91
N LEU A 327 11.06 10.91 10.92
CA LEU A 327 10.41 11.88 11.81
C LEU A 327 10.63 11.53 13.28
N SER A 328 10.53 10.25 13.64
CA SER A 328 10.77 9.81 15.03
C SER A 328 12.22 10.03 15.47
N SER A 329 13.18 9.99 14.54
CA SER A 329 14.59 10.25 14.80
C SER A 329 14.84 11.72 15.07
N ALA A 330 14.27 12.61 14.25
CA ALA A 330 14.29 14.05 14.48
C ALA A 330 13.57 14.43 15.80
N GLU A 331 12.41 13.81 16.09
CA GLU A 331 11.67 13.99 17.35
C GLU A 331 12.53 13.61 18.54
N ARG A 332 13.14 12.41 18.52
CA ARG A 332 13.99 11.91 19.59
C ARG A 332 15.15 12.87 19.86
N ARG A 333 15.80 13.37 18.81
CA ARG A 333 16.88 14.37 18.91
C ARG A 333 16.40 15.67 19.56
N ALA A 334 15.25 16.20 19.13
CA ALA A 334 14.69 17.43 19.70
C ALA A 334 14.35 17.24 21.19
N LEU A 335 13.77 16.11 21.56
CA LEU A 335 13.41 15.79 22.95
C LEU A 335 14.63 15.66 23.86
N LEU A 336 15.69 14.95 23.41
CA LEU A 336 16.93 14.82 24.18
C LEU A 336 17.59 16.19 24.43
N ASN A 337 17.51 17.09 23.47
CA ASN A 337 18.08 18.43 23.54
C ASN A 337 17.14 19.48 24.13
N SER A 338 15.94 19.09 24.56
CA SER A 338 14.89 20.01 25.04
C SER A 338 14.57 21.14 24.05
N GLU A 339 14.65 20.85 22.75
CA GLU A 339 14.34 21.78 21.66
C GLU A 339 12.84 21.76 21.35
N ARG A 340 12.24 22.94 21.13
CA ARG A 340 10.79 23.05 20.84
C ARG A 340 10.46 22.74 19.38
N GLU A 341 11.39 23.07 18.49
CA GLU A 341 11.28 22.84 17.06
C GLU A 341 12.62 22.30 16.55
N THR A 342 12.55 21.48 15.51
CA THR A 342 13.73 20.96 14.82
C THR A 342 13.49 20.86 13.32
N TYR A 343 14.55 21.04 12.55
CA TYR A 343 14.58 20.74 11.13
C TYR A 343 15.17 19.34 10.93
N VAL A 344 14.59 18.55 10.03
CA VAL A 344 15.13 17.24 9.64
C VAL A 344 16.53 17.40 9.04
N ARG A 345 17.45 16.55 9.49
CA ARG A 345 18.84 16.45 9.03
C ARG A 345 19.02 15.22 8.14
N LEU A 346 20.09 15.19 7.35
CA LEU A 346 20.37 13.99 6.56
C LEU A 346 20.79 12.82 7.47
N SER A 347 21.46 13.10 8.58
CA SER A 347 21.75 12.11 9.63
C SER A 347 20.49 11.45 10.20
N ASP A 348 19.35 12.14 10.25
CA ASP A 348 18.09 11.55 10.72
C ASP A 348 17.60 10.42 9.77
N LEU A 349 18.06 10.40 8.51
CA LEU A 349 17.73 9.36 7.52
C LEU A 349 18.29 7.99 7.91
N TYR A 350 19.42 7.94 8.62
CA TYR A 350 19.98 6.69 9.13
C TYR A 350 19.10 6.07 10.22
N GLY A 351 18.22 6.86 10.86
CA GLY A 351 17.17 6.35 11.72
C GLY A 351 16.13 5.48 11.00
N ALA A 352 16.07 5.54 9.66
CA ALA A 352 15.22 4.66 8.85
C ALA A 352 15.82 3.25 8.65
N VAL A 353 17.09 3.01 8.99
CA VAL A 353 17.75 1.70 8.80
C VAL A 353 16.94 0.52 9.35
N PRO A 354 16.39 0.56 10.59
CA PRO A 354 15.55 -0.53 11.09
C PRO A 354 14.30 -0.80 10.23
N ALA A 355 13.71 0.24 9.64
CA ALA A 355 12.58 0.08 8.73
C ALA A 355 13.01 -0.55 7.39
N ILE A 356 14.20 -0.19 6.89
CA ILE A 356 14.77 -0.78 5.67
C ILE A 356 15.04 -2.26 5.90
N CYS A 357 15.80 -2.63 6.93
CA CYS A 357 16.12 -4.03 7.23
C CYS A 357 14.87 -4.89 7.47
N GLY A 358 13.83 -4.33 8.10
CA GLY A 358 12.59 -5.08 8.41
C GLY A 358 11.58 -5.16 7.26
N LYS A 359 11.82 -4.50 6.12
CA LYS A 359 10.89 -4.43 4.98
C LYS A 359 11.52 -4.76 3.63
N VAL A 360 12.84 -4.90 3.59
CA VAL A 360 13.59 -5.34 2.42
C VAL A 360 13.91 -6.83 2.57
N GLU A 361 13.56 -7.62 1.56
CA GLU A 361 13.94 -9.02 1.49
C GLU A 361 15.25 -9.13 0.71
N LEU A 362 16.29 -9.67 1.34
CA LEU A 362 17.61 -9.81 0.74
C LEU A 362 17.73 -11.13 -0.01
N VAL A 363 18.53 -11.12 -1.07
CA VAL A 363 19.01 -12.36 -1.68
C VAL A 363 20.23 -12.87 -0.90
N TYR A 364 20.73 -14.06 -1.24
CA TYR A 364 21.85 -14.69 -0.56
C TYR A 364 23.07 -13.76 -0.44
N GLU A 365 23.42 -13.05 -1.51
CA GLU A 365 24.52 -12.10 -1.55
C GLU A 365 24.31 -10.94 -0.55
N GLY A 366 23.08 -10.43 -0.42
CA GLY A 366 22.75 -9.37 0.54
C GLY A 366 22.79 -9.85 1.99
N GLU A 367 22.38 -11.09 2.25
CA GLU A 367 22.46 -11.72 3.58
C GLU A 367 23.93 -11.90 4.02
N VAL A 368 24.83 -12.19 3.09
CA VAL A 368 26.27 -12.31 3.36
C VAL A 368 26.90 -10.95 3.71
N GLU A 369 26.56 -9.89 2.97
CA GLU A 369 27.01 -8.52 3.29
C GLU A 369 26.45 -8.02 4.63
N GLY A 370 25.24 -8.45 4.97
CA GLY A 370 24.55 -8.10 6.19
C GLY A 370 23.53 -6.97 6.02
N PRO A 371 22.34 -7.09 6.64
CA PRO A 371 21.19 -6.24 6.34
C PRO A 371 21.39 -4.75 6.66
N VAL A 372 22.20 -4.44 7.66
CA VAL A 372 22.50 -3.05 8.05
C VAL A 372 23.41 -2.38 7.02
N ILE A 373 24.43 -3.10 6.55
CA ILE A 373 25.39 -2.60 5.55
C ILE A 373 24.65 -2.38 4.23
N VAL A 374 23.81 -3.33 3.81
CA VAL A 374 22.97 -3.16 2.62
C VAL A 374 22.04 -1.95 2.76
N ALA A 375 21.37 -1.77 3.91
CA ALA A 375 20.50 -0.62 4.14
C ALA A 375 21.26 0.73 4.06
N GLN A 376 22.45 0.82 4.66
CA GLN A 376 23.28 2.02 4.59
C GLN A 376 23.79 2.29 3.17
N SER A 377 24.15 1.23 2.43
CA SER A 377 24.53 1.31 1.02
C SER A 377 23.38 1.84 0.15
N LEU A 378 22.15 1.39 0.40
CA LEU A 378 20.96 1.91 -0.30
C LEU A 378 20.71 3.40 -0.01
N ILE A 379 20.91 3.84 1.23
CA ILE A 379 20.86 5.27 1.58
C ILE A 379 21.94 6.06 0.83
N GLY A 380 23.17 5.54 0.79
CA GLY A 380 24.28 6.16 0.07
C GLY A 380 24.01 6.29 -1.43
N LYS A 381 23.54 5.23 -2.08
CA LYS A 381 23.11 5.24 -3.48
C LYS A 381 21.99 6.26 -3.73
N ALA A 382 20.99 6.32 -2.85
CA ALA A 382 19.91 7.29 -2.97
C ALA A 382 20.42 8.74 -2.89
N VAL A 383 21.34 9.02 -1.96
CA VAL A 383 21.99 10.33 -1.85
C VAL A 383 22.82 10.63 -3.10
N ARG A 384 23.61 9.67 -3.58
CA ARG A 384 24.42 9.81 -4.80
C ARG A 384 23.57 10.16 -6.02
N THR A 385 22.46 9.46 -6.21
CA THR A 385 21.51 9.72 -7.31
C THR A 385 20.86 11.09 -7.19
N GLN A 386 20.37 11.45 -6.01
CA GLN A 386 19.72 12.75 -5.79
C GLN A 386 20.70 13.92 -5.84
N PHE A 387 21.98 13.72 -5.48
CA PHE A 387 23.00 14.77 -5.47
C PHE A 387 23.13 15.45 -6.82
N LEU A 388 23.03 14.69 -7.91
CA LEU A 388 23.13 15.20 -9.28
C LEU A 388 22.00 16.16 -9.68
N ASN A 389 20.88 16.16 -8.96
CA ASN A 389 19.77 17.09 -9.21
C ASN A 389 20.06 18.49 -8.63
N TYR A 390 21.00 18.60 -7.70
CA TYR A 390 21.29 19.84 -6.96
C TYR A 390 22.71 20.36 -7.20
N PHE A 391 23.67 19.46 -7.40
CA PHE A 391 25.08 19.78 -7.59
C PHE A 391 25.62 19.19 -8.91
N PRO A 392 26.67 19.79 -9.50
CA PRO A 392 27.25 19.28 -10.74
C PRO A 392 27.94 17.94 -10.54
N ASP A 393 27.83 17.06 -11.54
CA ASP A 393 28.43 15.71 -11.52
C ASP A 393 29.97 15.78 -11.37
N PRO A 394 30.53 15.31 -10.23
CA PRO A 394 31.97 15.31 -9.99
C PRO A 394 32.78 14.51 -11.01
N GLU A 395 32.23 13.42 -11.54
CA GLU A 395 32.93 12.54 -12.49
C GLU A 395 33.09 13.20 -13.86
N THR A 396 32.11 14.00 -14.28
CA THR A 396 32.20 14.77 -15.53
C THR A 396 33.19 15.92 -15.43
N LEU A 397 33.33 16.52 -14.24
CA LEU A 397 34.26 17.60 -13.97
C LEU A 397 35.71 17.10 -13.97
N LYS A 398 35.99 15.91 -13.39
CA LYS A 398 37.33 15.27 -13.46
C LYS A 398 37.81 15.07 -14.91
N LYS A 399 36.90 14.81 -15.86
CA LYS A 399 37.22 14.60 -17.29
C LYS A 399 37.48 15.90 -18.06
N LYS A 400 36.89 17.02 -17.64
CA LYS A 400 37.08 18.34 -18.25
C LYS A 400 38.22 19.09 -17.56
N LYS A 401 39.46 18.95 -18.04
CA LYS A 401 40.69 19.64 -17.54
C LYS A 401 40.65 21.18 -17.50
N SER A 402 39.53 21.83 -17.85
CA SER A 402 39.41 23.27 -18.02
C SER A 402 38.27 23.90 -17.19
N GLY A 403 37.53 23.12 -16.40
CA GLY A 403 36.50 23.63 -15.50
C GLY A 403 37.03 23.90 -14.09
N ARG A 404 36.58 25.00 -13.45
CA ARG A 404 36.82 25.26 -12.02
C ARG A 404 36.06 24.20 -11.20
N ASN A 405 36.77 23.38 -10.43
CA ASN A 405 36.16 22.39 -9.55
C ASN A 405 35.48 23.12 -8.37
N PRO A 406 34.13 23.13 -8.28
CA PRO A 406 33.43 23.83 -7.23
C PRO A 406 33.67 23.20 -5.85
N PHE A 407 33.99 21.90 -5.82
CA PHE A 407 34.20 21.12 -4.59
C PHE A 407 35.63 21.25 -4.04
N GLN A 408 36.52 21.99 -4.71
CA GLN A 408 37.94 21.99 -4.40
C GLN A 408 38.23 22.52 -2.99
N LYS A 409 37.61 23.64 -2.59
CA LYS A 409 37.84 24.22 -1.26
C LYS A 409 37.53 23.24 -0.12
N VAL A 410 36.41 22.51 -0.25
CA VAL A 410 35.99 21.53 0.76
C VAL A 410 36.95 20.33 0.76
N GLN A 411 37.40 19.87 -0.42
CA GLN A 411 38.43 18.82 -0.52
C GLN A 411 39.75 19.25 0.12
N ASP A 412 40.21 20.46 -0.17
CA ASP A 412 41.44 21.01 0.39
C ASP A 412 41.36 21.08 1.91
N TRP A 413 40.20 21.48 2.46
CA TRP A 413 39.98 21.52 3.91
C TRP A 413 40.17 20.14 4.56
N PHE A 414 39.61 19.06 4.00
CA PHE A 414 39.85 17.71 4.52
C PHE A 414 41.28 17.22 4.26
N GLY A 415 41.86 17.57 3.10
CA GLY A 415 43.24 17.23 2.74
C GLY A 415 44.32 17.87 3.62
N GLU A 416 43.98 18.94 4.35
CA GLU A 416 44.81 19.52 5.41
C GLU A 416 44.77 18.73 6.74
N ASN A 417 44.29 17.48 6.72
CA ASN A 417 44.06 16.60 7.86
C ASN A 417 43.02 17.14 8.87
N ASN A 418 42.06 17.94 8.39
CA ASN A 418 40.91 18.28 9.20
C ASN A 418 39.87 17.14 9.15
N GLU A 419 39.21 16.90 10.27
CA GLU A 419 38.18 15.87 10.42
C GLU A 419 36.89 16.49 10.95
N MET A 420 35.75 15.87 10.63
CA MET A 420 34.45 16.33 11.11
C MET A 420 33.56 15.18 11.55
N ASP A 421 33.23 15.19 12.84
CA ASP A 421 32.19 14.33 13.40
C ASP A 421 30.82 15.03 13.38
N ILE A 422 29.83 14.35 12.82
CA ILE A 422 28.41 14.73 12.88
C ILE A 422 27.69 13.66 13.72
N PHE A 423 27.50 13.94 15.01
CA PHE A 423 26.78 13.05 15.91
C PHE A 423 25.24 13.18 15.76
N ASN A 424 24.54 12.07 15.99
CA ASN A 424 23.09 11.98 15.83
C ASN A 424 22.30 12.81 16.84
N ASP A 425 22.89 13.15 17.98
CA ASP A 425 22.25 13.86 19.10
C ASP A 425 22.70 15.32 19.24
N LEU A 426 23.48 15.87 18.30
CA LEU A 426 23.90 17.27 18.33
C LEU A 426 22.71 18.24 18.48
N THR A 427 22.84 19.24 19.34
CA THR A 427 21.90 20.37 19.41
C THR A 427 21.90 21.13 18.08
N ASN A 428 20.84 21.87 17.77
CA ASN A 428 20.76 22.69 16.54
C ASN A 428 21.90 23.71 16.45
N ARG A 429 22.33 24.25 17.60
CA ARG A 429 23.45 25.19 17.66
C ARG A 429 24.79 24.52 17.34
N GLU A 430 25.05 23.34 17.91
CA GLU A 430 26.30 22.60 17.67
C GLU A 430 26.37 22.10 16.24
N TYR A 431 25.26 21.57 15.72
CA TYR A 431 25.15 21.12 14.33
C TYR A 431 25.48 22.25 13.34
N GLU A 432 24.92 23.44 13.54
CA GLU A 432 25.25 24.61 12.72
C GLU A 432 26.72 25.02 12.84
N ALA A 433 27.26 25.03 14.07
CA ALA A 433 28.66 25.39 14.29
C ALA A 433 29.63 24.41 13.60
N ARG A 434 29.32 23.11 13.62
CA ARG A 434 30.11 22.05 12.95
C ARG A 434 30.12 22.25 11.44
N LEU A 435 28.95 22.43 10.82
CA LEU A 435 28.87 22.64 9.37
C LEU A 435 29.58 23.93 8.91
N LYS A 436 29.45 25.01 9.68
CA LYS A 436 30.11 26.29 9.37
C LYS A 436 31.62 26.30 9.63
N ALA A 437 32.15 25.33 10.35
CA ALA A 437 33.58 25.20 10.58
C ALA A 437 34.33 24.66 9.34
N ILE A 438 33.62 24.00 8.42
CA ILE A 438 34.19 23.48 7.18
C ILE A 438 34.34 24.62 6.18
N ASP A 439 35.58 25.01 5.89
CA ASP A 439 35.84 26.12 4.98
C ASP A 439 35.37 25.78 3.55
N GLY A 440 34.72 26.75 2.91
CA GLY A 440 34.16 26.64 1.57
C GLY A 440 32.86 25.84 1.44
N LEU A 441 32.35 25.18 2.47
CA LEU A 441 31.08 24.43 2.38
C LEU A 441 29.87 25.36 2.24
N ASP A 442 29.86 26.46 2.99
CA ASP A 442 28.81 27.49 2.93
C ASP A 442 28.80 28.18 1.55
N ASP A 443 29.99 28.55 1.05
CA ASP A 443 30.22 29.11 -0.28
C ASP A 443 29.74 28.17 -1.40
N LEU A 444 30.03 26.86 -1.26
CA LEU A 444 29.64 25.84 -2.23
C LEU A 444 28.12 25.83 -2.41
N VAL A 445 27.38 25.78 -1.30
CA VAL A 445 25.91 25.78 -1.34
C VAL A 445 25.37 27.07 -1.93
N ASP A 446 25.89 28.23 -1.52
CA ASP A 446 25.45 29.54 -2.04
C ASP A 446 25.71 29.71 -3.54
N SER A 447 26.75 29.06 -4.07
CA SER A 447 27.09 29.16 -5.49
C SER A 447 26.08 28.46 -6.42
N PHE A 448 25.37 27.45 -5.93
CA PHE A 448 24.37 26.70 -6.70
C PHE A 448 22.93 27.01 -6.31
N HIS A 449 22.71 27.46 -5.07
CA HIS A 449 21.39 27.69 -4.52
C HIS A 449 21.33 29.06 -3.86
N ALA A 450 21.06 30.09 -4.67
CA ALA A 450 20.88 31.44 -4.15
C ALA A 450 19.58 31.52 -3.32
N SER A 451 19.65 32.19 -2.17
CA SER A 451 18.49 32.57 -1.34
C SER A 451 17.66 31.43 -0.73
N MET A 452 18.30 30.56 0.06
CA MET A 452 17.60 29.58 0.91
C MET A 452 17.43 30.07 2.35
N GLY A 453 16.44 29.52 3.05
CA GLY A 453 16.29 29.72 4.49
C GLY A 453 17.47 29.14 5.28
N ARG A 454 17.73 29.64 6.50
CA ARG A 454 18.86 29.19 7.33
C ARG A 454 18.88 27.68 7.54
N GLU A 455 17.74 27.10 7.91
CA GLU A 455 17.59 25.67 8.23
C GLU A 455 17.80 24.80 6.97
N GLU A 456 17.27 25.24 5.83
CA GLU A 456 17.41 24.57 4.54
C GLU A 456 18.86 24.62 4.02
N LYS A 457 19.55 25.76 4.20
CA LYS A 457 20.97 25.89 3.86
C LYS A 457 21.83 24.89 4.66
N LEU A 458 21.59 24.75 5.96
CA LEU A 458 22.31 23.77 6.78
C LEU A 458 22.07 22.33 6.32
N PHE A 459 20.83 21.99 5.98
CA PHE A 459 20.53 20.69 5.38
C PHE A 459 21.31 20.48 4.06
N MET A 460 21.36 21.50 3.20
CA MET A 460 22.09 21.42 1.93
C MET A 460 23.60 21.30 2.12
N MET A 461 24.17 21.89 3.18
CA MET A 461 25.58 21.72 3.53
C MET A 461 25.87 20.26 3.92
N GLU A 462 25.05 19.65 4.77
CA GLU A 462 25.18 18.23 5.11
C GLU A 462 24.95 17.33 3.89
N PHE A 463 23.92 17.62 3.08
CA PHE A 463 23.66 16.89 1.84
C PHE A 463 24.82 16.96 0.85
N ALA A 464 25.48 18.11 0.74
CA ALA A 464 26.68 18.26 -0.07
C ALA A 464 27.83 17.38 0.44
N LEU A 465 28.09 17.35 1.75
CA LEU A 465 29.13 16.49 2.33
C LEU A 465 28.89 15.01 2.04
N HIS A 466 27.65 14.54 2.26
CA HIS A 466 27.33 13.15 1.97
C HIS A 466 27.48 12.85 0.49
N GLY A 467 26.95 13.69 -0.40
CA GLY A 467 27.10 13.48 -1.84
C GLY A 467 28.56 13.48 -2.30
N MET A 468 29.38 14.41 -1.78
CA MET A 468 30.83 14.41 -2.04
C MET A 468 31.50 13.11 -1.58
N ALA A 469 31.12 12.58 -0.43
CA ALA A 469 31.63 11.29 0.06
C ALA A 469 31.19 10.12 -0.83
N GLU A 470 29.92 10.09 -1.26
CA GLU A 470 29.41 9.05 -2.17
C GLU A 470 30.09 9.07 -3.55
N TYR A 471 30.65 10.21 -3.97
CA TYR A 471 31.48 10.36 -5.17
C TYR A 471 32.98 10.19 -4.91
N SER A 472 33.35 9.74 -3.71
CA SER A 472 34.74 9.54 -3.27
C SER A 472 35.60 10.79 -3.50
N LEU A 473 35.05 11.96 -3.17
CA LEU A 473 35.81 13.21 -3.09
C LEU A 473 36.39 13.43 -1.69
N ILE A 474 35.72 12.89 -0.67
CA ILE A 474 36.13 12.91 0.74
C ILE A 474 35.83 11.53 1.35
N GLY A 475 36.45 11.21 2.48
CA GLY A 475 36.18 10.01 3.26
C GLY A 475 34.94 10.15 4.12
N LYS A 476 34.24 9.04 4.34
CA LYS A 476 33.11 8.94 5.27
C LYS A 476 33.09 7.57 5.93
N GLN A 477 33.01 7.56 7.26
CA GLN A 477 32.94 6.36 8.08
C GLN A 477 31.75 6.45 9.04
N ALA A 478 31.09 5.32 9.28
CA ALA A 478 30.03 5.23 10.27
C ALA A 478 30.62 5.12 11.67
N LEU A 479 30.08 5.91 12.60
CA LEU A 479 30.38 5.79 14.04
C LEU A 479 29.17 5.17 14.75
N ASP A 480 29.38 4.64 15.95
CA ASP A 480 28.30 4.14 16.82
C ASP A 480 27.16 5.16 17.04
N ARG A 481 27.51 6.46 17.04
CA ARG A 481 26.57 7.56 17.32
C ARG A 481 26.62 8.70 16.30
N GLY A 482 27.03 8.44 15.07
CA GLY A 482 27.10 9.49 14.06
C GLY A 482 27.90 9.09 12.83
N LEU A 483 28.46 10.10 12.18
CA LEU A 483 29.30 9.94 11.00
C LEU A 483 30.60 10.73 11.20
N HIS A 484 31.68 10.15 10.70
CA HIS A 484 32.99 10.76 10.65
C HIS A 484 33.34 11.07 9.19
N PHE A 485 33.73 12.31 8.91
CA PHE A 485 34.23 12.76 7.61
C PHE A 485 35.70 13.14 7.73
N ASN A 486 36.51 12.68 6.79
CA ASN A 486 37.96 12.89 6.78
C ASN A 486 38.50 12.93 5.34
N ASP A 487 39.82 13.03 5.20
CA ASP A 487 40.46 12.86 3.91
C ASP A 487 40.24 11.44 3.35
N LEU A 488 40.07 11.35 2.03
CA LEU A 488 39.79 10.08 1.36
C LEU A 488 40.92 9.07 1.58
N LEU A 489 42.19 9.49 1.51
CA LEU A 489 43.32 8.58 1.66
C LEU A 489 43.35 8.01 3.08
N SER A 490 43.17 8.85 4.10
CA SER A 490 43.09 8.44 5.50
C SER A 490 41.98 7.41 5.72
N SER A 491 40.82 7.60 5.09
CA SER A 491 39.68 6.67 5.18
C SER A 491 39.95 5.28 4.56
N MET A 492 40.79 5.21 3.52
CA MET A 492 41.14 3.96 2.85
C MET A 492 42.10 3.10 3.67
N PHE A 493 42.94 3.73 4.51
CA PHE A 493 43.90 3.03 5.37
C PHE A 493 43.32 2.63 6.75
N SER A 494 42.14 3.15 7.12
CA SER A 494 41.47 2.90 8.39
C SER A 494 40.26 1.96 8.28
N GLY A 495 40.17 1.20 7.16
CA GLY A 495 39.18 0.13 7.00
C GLY A 495 39.42 -1.06 7.95
N PRO A 496 38.43 -1.96 8.11
CA PRO A 496 38.44 -3.03 9.12
C PRO A 496 39.57 -4.07 8.99
N ASP A 497 40.39 -4.01 7.94
CA ASP A 497 41.57 -4.88 7.77
C ASP A 497 42.85 -4.33 8.44
N ALA A 498 42.79 -3.17 9.12
CA ALA A 498 43.97 -2.50 9.69
C ALA A 498 44.15 -2.64 11.22
N GLU A 499 43.25 -3.31 11.94
CA GLU A 499 43.27 -3.40 13.42
C GLU A 499 43.54 -4.81 14.00
N ASP A 500 44.11 -5.76 13.23
CA ASP A 500 44.36 -7.13 13.73
C ASP A 500 45.85 -7.51 13.91
N ASP A 501 46.81 -6.59 13.77
CA ASP A 501 48.24 -6.96 13.66
C ASP A 501 49.18 -6.45 14.78
N ASP A 502 48.68 -5.92 15.91
CA ASP A 502 49.57 -5.37 16.96
C ASP A 502 49.16 -5.71 18.41
N ASP A 503 48.86 -6.98 18.70
CA ASP A 503 48.85 -7.49 20.08
C ASP A 503 49.40 -8.93 20.15
N ASP A 504 50.72 -9.08 19.97
CA ASP A 504 51.46 -10.23 20.51
C ASP A 504 52.93 -9.84 20.79
N VAL A 505 53.17 -9.22 21.94
CA VAL A 505 54.49 -9.19 22.59
C VAL A 505 54.33 -9.62 24.05
N PHE A 506 54.60 -10.90 24.32
CA PHE A 506 55.27 -11.36 25.54
C PHE A 506 56.14 -12.59 25.28
#